data_AF-Q45031-F1
#
_entry.id   AF-Q45031-F1
#
_cell.length_a   1.000
_cell.length_b   1.000
_cell.length_c   1.000
_cell.angle_alpha   90.00
_cell.angle_beta   90.00
_cell.angle_gamma   90.00
#
_symmetry.space_group_name_H-M   'P 1'
#
loop_
_entity.id
_entity.type
_entity.pdbx_description
1 polymer ?
#
loop_
_entity_poly.entity_id
_entity_poly.type
_entity_poly.pdbx_seq_one_letter_code
_entity_poly.pdbx_strand_id
1 'polypeptide(L)'
;MKKYLLGIGLILALIACKQNVSSLDEKNSVSVDLPGGMTVLVSKEKDKDGKYSLEATVDKLELKGTSDKNNGSGTLEGEKTDKSKVKSTIADDLSQTKFEIFKEDGKTLVSKKVTLKDKSSTEEKFNGKGETSEKTIVRANGTRLEYTDIKSDGSGKAKEVLKDFTLEGTLAADGKTTLKVTEGTVVLSKNILKSGEITAALDDSDTTRATKKTGKWDSKTSTLTISVNSQKTKNLVFTKEDTITVQRYDSAGTNLEGKAVEITTLKELKNALK
;
A
#
# COMPACT_ATOMS: atom_id res chain seq x y z
N MET A 1 -15.79 -13.55 -66.28
CA MET A 1 -14.52 -13.05 -65.71
C MET A 1 -14.81 -12.39 -64.37
N LYS A 2 -14.12 -12.86 -63.31
CA LYS A 2 -13.80 -12.18 -62.02
C LYS A 2 -14.97 -11.74 -61.12
N LYS A 3 -14.94 -11.83 -59.78
CA LYS A 3 -14.22 -12.56 -58.70
C LYS A 3 -14.82 -11.94 -57.40
N TYR A 4 -15.13 -12.77 -56.41
CA TYR A 4 -15.09 -12.62 -54.93
C TYR A 4 -15.02 -11.20 -54.30
N LEU A 5 -15.62 -10.90 -53.14
CA LEU A 5 -15.43 -11.59 -51.85
C LEU A 5 -16.47 -11.09 -50.82
N LEU A 6 -17.15 -12.03 -50.14
CA LEU A 6 -17.86 -11.80 -48.87
C LEU A 6 -16.84 -11.50 -47.76
N GLY A 7 -17.09 -10.50 -46.93
CA GLY A 7 -16.37 -10.25 -45.68
C GLY A 7 -17.33 -10.28 -44.50
N ILE A 8 -17.53 -11.47 -43.93
CA ILE A 8 -18.29 -11.76 -42.72
C ILE A 8 -17.48 -11.33 -41.49
N GLY A 9 -18.19 -10.91 -40.45
CA GLY A 9 -17.66 -10.26 -39.25
C GLY A 9 -16.75 -11.10 -38.36
N LEU A 10 -15.97 -10.37 -37.55
CA LEU A 10 -15.17 -10.92 -36.47
C LEU A 10 -15.79 -10.47 -35.14
N ILE A 11 -16.78 -11.22 -34.66
CA ILE A 11 -17.21 -11.15 -33.26
C ILE A 11 -16.18 -11.95 -32.46
N LEU A 12 -15.34 -11.25 -31.71
CA LEU A 12 -14.50 -11.85 -30.67
C LEU A 12 -15.40 -12.36 -29.54
N ALA A 13 -15.82 -13.62 -29.64
CA ALA A 13 -16.36 -14.35 -28.50
C ALA A 13 -15.19 -14.73 -27.58
N LEU A 14 -15.06 -14.06 -26.43
CA LEU A 14 -14.30 -14.59 -25.31
C LEU A 14 -15.03 -15.85 -24.83
N ILE A 15 -14.49 -17.00 -25.19
CA ILE A 15 -14.87 -18.29 -24.63
C ILE A 15 -14.37 -18.27 -23.18
N ALA A 16 -15.28 -18.07 -22.23
CA ALA A 16 -15.08 -18.54 -20.88
C ALA A 16 -15.05 -20.07 -20.97
N CYS A 17 -13.87 -20.65 -21.16
CA CYS A 17 -13.68 -22.08 -20.95
C CYS A 17 -14.14 -22.37 -19.53
N LYS A 18 -15.28 -23.03 -19.41
CA LYS A 18 -15.71 -23.71 -18.19
C LYS A 18 -14.63 -24.74 -17.91
N GLN A 19 -13.60 -24.35 -17.14
CA GLN A 19 -12.43 -25.18 -16.91
C GLN A 19 -12.92 -26.44 -16.17
N ASN A 20 -12.84 -27.60 -16.83
CA ASN A 20 -13.02 -28.90 -16.19
C ASN A 20 -11.79 -29.18 -15.30
N VAL A 21 -11.67 -28.43 -14.21
CA VAL A 21 -10.67 -28.70 -13.17
C VAL A 21 -11.27 -29.74 -12.24
N SER A 22 -10.63 -30.91 -12.17
CA SER A 22 -10.94 -31.91 -11.14
C SER A 22 -10.72 -31.30 -9.77
N SER A 23 -11.63 -31.53 -8.81
CA SER A 23 -11.45 -31.09 -7.42
C SER A 23 -10.12 -31.60 -6.85
N LEU A 24 -9.32 -30.69 -6.30
CA LEU A 24 -8.06 -31.05 -5.64
C LEU A 24 -8.27 -31.39 -4.17
N ASP A 25 -7.51 -32.36 -3.67
CA ASP A 25 -7.44 -32.75 -2.26
C ASP A 25 -5.99 -33.00 -1.83
N GLU A 26 -5.75 -33.23 -0.54
CA GLU A 26 -4.40 -33.46 0.00
C GLU A 26 -3.68 -34.66 -0.63
N LYS A 27 -4.42 -35.63 -1.19
CA LYS A 27 -3.83 -36.84 -1.78
C LYS A 27 -3.32 -36.58 -3.18
N ASN A 28 -4.02 -35.75 -3.96
CA ASN A 28 -3.69 -35.49 -5.37
C ASN A 28 -3.02 -34.13 -5.63
N SER A 29 -2.79 -33.32 -4.59
CA SER A 29 -2.20 -31.98 -4.72
C SER A 29 -1.03 -31.71 -3.77
N VAL A 30 -0.32 -30.63 -4.04
CA VAL A 30 0.71 -30.03 -3.19
C VAL A 30 0.22 -28.65 -2.76
N SER A 31 0.35 -28.36 -1.48
CA SER A 31 -0.01 -27.06 -0.91
C SER A 31 1.19 -26.11 -0.97
N VAL A 32 0.97 -24.89 -1.45
CA VAL A 32 1.99 -23.85 -1.58
C VAL A 32 1.52 -22.57 -0.88
N ASP A 33 2.30 -22.11 0.10
CA ASP A 33 2.05 -20.86 0.79
C ASP A 33 2.52 -19.65 -0.03
N LEU A 34 1.68 -18.62 -0.06
CA LEU A 34 1.89 -17.44 -0.89
C LEU A 34 1.91 -16.14 -0.05
N PRO A 35 2.48 -15.06 -0.61
CA PRO A 35 2.32 -13.71 -0.05
C PRO A 35 0.86 -13.38 0.27
N GLY A 36 0.62 -12.87 1.48
CA GLY A 36 -0.70 -12.49 1.98
C GLY A 36 -1.45 -13.57 2.76
N GLY A 37 -0.79 -14.71 3.06
CA GLY A 37 -1.41 -15.80 3.83
C GLY A 37 -2.40 -16.62 3.01
N MET A 38 -2.38 -16.48 1.68
CA MET A 38 -3.11 -17.32 0.75
C MET A 38 -2.33 -18.62 0.55
N THR A 39 -3.05 -19.72 0.48
CA THR A 39 -2.50 -21.03 0.11
C THR A 39 -3.14 -21.47 -1.20
N VAL A 40 -2.34 -22.02 -2.11
CA VAL A 40 -2.81 -22.61 -3.37
C VAL A 40 -2.48 -24.10 -3.39
N LEU A 41 -3.45 -24.90 -3.82
CA LEU A 41 -3.28 -26.31 -4.14
C LEU A 41 -2.90 -26.44 -5.61
N VAL A 42 -1.88 -27.26 -5.86
CA VAL A 42 -1.35 -27.55 -7.20
C VAL A 42 -1.46 -29.04 -7.45
N SER A 43 -2.04 -29.48 -8.57
CA SER A 43 -2.10 -30.91 -8.88
C SER A 43 -0.70 -31.53 -8.97
N LYS A 44 -0.56 -32.79 -8.53
CA LYS A 44 0.70 -33.54 -8.68
C LYS A 44 0.98 -33.91 -10.13
N GLU A 45 -0.08 -34.11 -10.92
CA GLU A 45 -0.01 -34.53 -12.31
C GLU A 45 -0.61 -33.46 -13.24
N LYS A 46 -0.23 -33.54 -14.51
CA LYS A 46 -0.78 -32.70 -15.57
C LYS A 46 -2.14 -33.23 -16.02
N ASP A 47 -3.03 -32.31 -16.37
CA ASP A 47 -4.30 -32.61 -17.03
C ASP A 47 -4.09 -33.08 -18.48
N LYS A 48 -5.20 -33.39 -19.15
CA LYS A 48 -5.22 -33.82 -20.55
C LYS A 48 -4.61 -32.81 -21.54
N ASP A 49 -4.52 -31.54 -21.14
CA ASP A 49 -3.98 -30.46 -21.95
C ASP A 49 -2.49 -30.17 -21.58
N GLY A 50 -1.89 -30.99 -20.71
CA GLY A 50 -0.50 -30.91 -20.32
C GLY A 50 -0.19 -29.85 -19.26
N LYS A 51 -1.21 -29.36 -18.54
CA LYS A 51 -1.12 -28.29 -17.54
C LYS A 51 -1.41 -28.78 -16.13
N TYR A 52 -0.88 -28.10 -15.12
CA TYR A 52 -1.22 -28.33 -13.72
C TYR A 52 -2.51 -27.59 -13.36
N SER A 53 -3.38 -28.26 -12.61
CA SER A 53 -4.57 -27.64 -12.03
C SER A 53 -4.20 -26.84 -10.78
N LEU A 54 -4.83 -25.69 -10.61
CA LEU A 54 -4.67 -24.81 -9.46
C LEU A 54 -6.02 -24.58 -8.78
N GLU A 55 -6.04 -24.66 -7.45
CA GLU A 55 -7.23 -24.37 -6.65
C GLU A 55 -6.86 -23.59 -5.40
N ALA A 56 -7.63 -22.56 -5.07
CA ALA A 56 -7.44 -21.80 -3.84
C ALA A 56 -8.79 -21.32 -3.30
N THR A 57 -8.86 -21.14 -1.98
CA THR A 57 -10.03 -20.53 -1.34
C THR A 57 -9.63 -19.21 -0.69
N VAL A 58 -10.29 -18.12 -1.08
CA VAL A 58 -10.09 -16.78 -0.51
C VAL A 58 -11.45 -16.26 -0.04
N ASP A 59 -11.58 -15.92 1.25
CA ASP A 59 -12.86 -15.42 1.83
C ASP A 59 -14.08 -16.29 1.50
N LYS A 60 -13.92 -17.63 1.57
CA LYS A 60 -14.93 -18.64 1.20
C LYS A 60 -15.31 -18.68 -0.28
N LEU A 61 -14.59 -17.96 -1.15
CA LEU A 61 -14.70 -18.06 -2.60
C LEU A 61 -13.64 -19.04 -3.12
N GLU A 62 -14.11 -20.06 -3.83
CA GLU A 62 -13.27 -21.00 -4.56
C GLU A 62 -12.79 -20.38 -5.88
N LEU A 63 -11.48 -20.43 -6.12
CA LEU A 63 -10.84 -19.97 -7.33
C LEU A 63 -10.15 -21.16 -8.00
N LYS A 64 -10.30 -21.27 -9.31
CA LYS A 64 -9.71 -22.37 -10.10
C LYS A 64 -8.94 -21.84 -11.29
N GLY A 65 -7.91 -22.57 -11.67
CA GLY A 65 -7.03 -22.21 -12.77
C GLY A 65 -6.24 -23.39 -13.30
N THR A 66 -5.50 -23.16 -14.37
CA THR A 66 -4.45 -24.07 -14.84
C THR A 66 -3.15 -23.32 -15.10
N SER A 67 -2.03 -24.02 -15.00
CA SER A 67 -0.68 -23.45 -15.18
C SER A 67 0.24 -24.41 -15.90
N ASP A 68 1.17 -23.87 -16.68
CA ASP A 68 2.26 -24.68 -17.27
C ASP A 68 3.30 -25.08 -16.21
N LYS A 69 3.28 -24.43 -15.04
CA LYS A 69 4.22 -24.60 -13.93
C LYS A 69 3.57 -25.36 -12.77
N ASN A 70 4.38 -26.15 -12.07
CA ASN A 70 3.97 -26.96 -10.92
C ASN A 70 4.28 -26.32 -9.56
N ASN A 71 4.74 -25.06 -9.54
CA ASN A 71 5.18 -24.37 -8.33
C ASN A 71 4.08 -23.53 -7.67
N GLY A 72 2.87 -23.53 -8.22
CA GLY A 72 1.74 -22.73 -7.74
C GLY A 72 1.59 -21.36 -8.41
N SER A 73 2.50 -20.96 -9.30
CA SER A 73 2.31 -19.75 -10.09
C SER A 73 1.24 -19.94 -11.17
N GLY A 74 0.57 -18.86 -11.53
CA GLY A 74 -0.48 -18.89 -12.54
C GLY A 74 -1.62 -17.92 -12.27
N THR A 75 -2.74 -18.15 -12.94
CA THR A 75 -3.96 -17.36 -12.80
C THR A 75 -5.09 -18.28 -12.35
N LEU A 76 -5.81 -17.86 -11.32
CA LEU A 76 -7.04 -18.50 -10.85
C LEU A 76 -8.19 -17.51 -10.98
N GLU A 77 -9.36 -18.00 -11.37
CA GLU A 77 -10.56 -17.20 -11.57
C GLU A 77 -11.72 -17.79 -10.77
N GLY A 78 -12.67 -16.93 -10.41
CA GLY A 78 -13.90 -17.31 -9.72
C GLY A 78 -14.97 -16.25 -9.88
N GLU A 79 -16.16 -16.55 -9.37
CA GLU A 79 -17.32 -15.68 -9.45
C GLU A 79 -18.01 -15.61 -8.08
N LYS A 80 -18.26 -14.38 -7.61
CA LYS A 80 -19.02 -14.15 -6.38
C LYS A 80 -20.52 -14.38 -6.60
N THR A 81 -21.27 -14.50 -5.52
CA THR A 81 -22.74 -14.65 -5.58
C THR A 81 -23.46 -13.46 -6.21
N ASP A 82 -22.85 -12.27 -6.18
CA ASP A 82 -23.33 -11.06 -6.86
C ASP A 82 -22.89 -10.96 -8.34
N LYS A 83 -22.31 -12.06 -8.87
CA LYS A 83 -21.74 -12.21 -10.22
C LYS A 83 -20.49 -11.38 -10.50
N SER A 84 -19.93 -10.70 -9.51
CA SER A 84 -18.61 -10.06 -9.65
C SER A 84 -17.56 -11.12 -10.00
N LYS A 85 -16.70 -10.81 -10.98
CA LYS A 85 -15.61 -11.71 -11.39
C LYS A 85 -14.41 -11.48 -10.50
N VAL A 86 -13.73 -12.56 -10.11
CA VAL A 86 -12.54 -12.50 -9.28
C VAL A 86 -11.39 -13.16 -10.03
N LYS A 87 -10.22 -12.52 -9.97
CA LYS A 87 -8.98 -13.03 -10.56
C LYS A 87 -7.86 -12.94 -9.54
N SER A 88 -7.20 -14.06 -9.28
CA SER A 88 -5.94 -14.12 -8.52
C SER A 88 -4.80 -14.47 -9.47
N THR A 89 -3.78 -13.62 -9.52
CA THR A 89 -2.56 -13.83 -10.30
C THR A 89 -1.38 -14.00 -9.36
N ILE A 90 -0.67 -15.11 -9.49
CA ILE A 90 0.49 -15.47 -8.67
C ILE A 90 1.72 -15.40 -9.57
N ALA A 91 2.69 -14.59 -9.17
CA ALA A 91 3.93 -14.40 -9.94
C ALA A 91 4.73 -15.69 -10.05
N ASP A 92 5.49 -15.84 -11.12
CA ASP A 92 6.26 -17.05 -11.44
C ASP A 92 7.30 -17.44 -10.40
N ASP A 93 7.90 -16.45 -9.76
CA ASP A 93 8.87 -16.60 -8.67
C ASP A 93 8.21 -16.60 -7.28
N LEU A 94 6.87 -16.61 -7.23
CA LEU A 94 6.04 -16.56 -6.04
C LEU A 94 6.28 -15.32 -5.17
N SER A 95 6.91 -14.27 -5.72
CA SER A 95 7.26 -13.05 -4.98
C SER A 95 6.07 -12.14 -4.72
N GLN A 96 4.98 -12.33 -5.47
CA GLN A 96 3.83 -11.44 -5.46
C GLN A 96 2.53 -12.21 -5.75
N THR A 97 1.47 -11.83 -5.05
CA THR A 97 0.08 -12.16 -5.40
C THR A 97 -0.68 -10.88 -5.77
N LYS A 98 -1.58 -10.99 -6.74
CA LYS A 98 -2.48 -9.91 -7.14
C LYS A 98 -3.90 -10.46 -7.17
N PHE A 99 -4.77 -9.88 -6.37
CA PHE A 99 -6.17 -10.24 -6.25
C PHE A 99 -7.04 -9.09 -6.76
N GLU A 100 -7.82 -9.34 -7.80
CA GLU A 100 -8.63 -8.35 -8.50
C GLU A 100 -10.11 -8.76 -8.47
N ILE A 101 -10.98 -7.81 -8.16
CA ILE A 101 -12.43 -7.96 -8.25
C ILE A 101 -12.91 -7.02 -9.36
N PHE A 102 -13.68 -7.57 -10.28
CA PHE A 102 -14.31 -6.86 -11.39
C PHE A 102 -15.83 -6.92 -11.26
N LYS A 103 -16.52 -6.00 -11.93
CA LYS A 103 -17.97 -6.10 -12.16
C LYS A 103 -18.31 -7.36 -12.97
N GLU A 104 -19.60 -7.64 -13.14
CA GLU A 104 -20.12 -8.76 -13.95
C GLU A 104 -19.56 -8.78 -15.39
N ASP A 105 -19.21 -7.61 -15.94
CA ASP A 105 -18.58 -7.45 -17.26
C ASP A 105 -17.16 -8.04 -17.38
N GLY A 106 -16.53 -8.39 -16.26
CA GLY A 106 -15.17 -8.93 -16.19
C GLY A 106 -14.07 -7.94 -16.62
N LYS A 107 -14.39 -6.65 -16.76
CA LYS A 107 -13.50 -5.61 -17.29
C LYS A 107 -13.36 -4.43 -16.34
N THR A 108 -14.45 -3.98 -15.73
CA THR A 108 -14.44 -2.82 -14.84
C THR A 108 -13.95 -3.25 -13.46
N LEU A 109 -12.78 -2.76 -13.05
CA LEU A 109 -12.24 -3.01 -11.72
C LEU A 109 -13.14 -2.39 -10.63
N VAL A 110 -13.32 -3.14 -9.55
CA VAL A 110 -13.97 -2.72 -8.30
C VAL A 110 -12.91 -2.56 -7.22
N SER A 111 -12.01 -3.53 -7.09
CA SER A 111 -10.89 -3.46 -6.18
C SER A 111 -9.70 -4.29 -6.65
N LYS A 112 -8.51 -3.93 -6.18
CA LYS A 112 -7.26 -4.62 -6.48
C LYS A 112 -6.39 -4.63 -5.25
N LYS A 113 -5.93 -5.80 -4.83
CA LYS A 113 -4.95 -5.99 -3.75
C LYS A 113 -3.70 -6.67 -4.29
N VAL A 114 -2.55 -6.05 -4.08
CA VAL A 114 -1.23 -6.62 -4.40
C VAL A 114 -0.51 -6.88 -3.09
N THR A 115 0.00 -8.09 -2.90
CA THR A 115 0.80 -8.45 -1.74
C THR A 115 2.15 -8.98 -2.18
N LEU A 116 3.21 -8.49 -1.54
CA LEU A 116 4.60 -8.86 -1.84
C LEU A 116 5.14 -9.84 -0.81
N LYS A 117 6.25 -10.51 -1.15
CA LYS A 117 6.93 -11.49 -0.31
C LYS A 117 7.42 -10.92 1.03
N ASP A 118 7.72 -9.63 1.10
CA ASP A 118 8.04 -8.93 2.35
C ASP A 118 6.81 -8.67 3.23
N LYS A 119 5.63 -9.15 2.82
CA LYS A 119 4.32 -9.01 3.45
C LYS A 119 3.73 -7.61 3.38
N SER A 120 4.39 -6.67 2.71
CA SER A 120 3.76 -5.39 2.39
C SER A 120 2.64 -5.60 1.36
N SER A 121 1.64 -4.73 1.40
CA SER A 121 0.52 -4.79 0.45
C SER A 121 0.01 -3.41 0.08
N THR A 122 -0.60 -3.34 -1.10
CA THR A 122 -1.35 -2.18 -1.57
C THR A 122 -2.74 -2.64 -2.00
N GLU A 123 -3.77 -2.00 -1.46
CA GLU A 123 -5.17 -2.21 -1.83
C GLU A 123 -5.75 -0.93 -2.42
N GLU A 124 -6.37 -1.04 -3.58
CA GLU A 124 -7.01 0.05 -4.31
C GLU A 124 -8.50 -0.29 -4.48
N LYS A 125 -9.38 0.69 -4.27
CA LYS A 125 -10.78 0.63 -4.67
C LYS A 125 -11.04 1.61 -5.80
N PHE A 126 -11.95 1.26 -6.69
CA PHE A 126 -12.25 2.02 -7.89
C PHE A 126 -13.71 2.47 -7.90
N ASN A 127 -13.94 3.69 -8.38
CA ASN A 127 -15.28 4.24 -8.56
C ASN A 127 -15.98 3.65 -9.81
N GLY A 128 -17.21 4.08 -10.08
CA GLY A 128 -17.98 3.59 -11.22
C GLY A 128 -17.33 3.80 -12.60
N LYS A 129 -16.38 4.74 -12.71
CA LYS A 129 -15.61 5.06 -13.93
C LYS A 129 -14.28 4.30 -14.02
N GLY A 130 -13.95 3.48 -13.01
CA GLY A 130 -12.66 2.78 -12.93
C GLY A 130 -11.51 3.65 -12.42
N GLU A 131 -11.78 4.82 -11.84
CA GLU A 131 -10.75 5.69 -11.23
C GLU A 131 -10.56 5.29 -9.76
N THR A 132 -9.32 5.35 -9.26
CA THR A 132 -9.03 5.05 -7.85
C THR A 132 -9.74 6.02 -6.93
N SER A 133 -10.57 5.51 -6.01
CA SER A 133 -11.27 6.31 -4.99
C SER A 133 -10.64 6.18 -3.61
N GLU A 134 -10.03 5.03 -3.32
CA GLU A 134 -9.32 4.74 -2.07
C GLU A 134 -8.04 3.95 -2.37
N LYS A 135 -7.00 4.19 -1.58
CA LYS A 135 -5.76 3.41 -1.60
C LYS A 135 -5.25 3.21 -0.18
N THR A 136 -5.02 1.97 0.20
CA THR A 136 -4.36 1.60 1.46
C THR A 136 -3.04 0.91 1.15
N ILE A 137 -1.96 1.38 1.77
CA ILE A 137 -0.65 0.74 1.72
C ILE A 137 -0.37 0.24 3.13
N VAL A 138 -0.11 -1.06 3.28
CA VAL A 138 0.36 -1.67 4.52
C VAL A 138 1.82 -2.02 4.33
N ARG A 139 2.69 -1.41 5.13
CA ARG A 139 4.13 -1.71 5.10
C ARG A 139 4.42 -3.03 5.81
N ALA A 140 5.59 -3.60 5.57
CA ALA A 140 6.00 -4.87 6.18
C ALA A 140 6.02 -4.84 7.73
N ASN A 141 6.28 -3.67 8.33
CA ASN A 141 6.21 -3.45 9.78
C ASN A 141 4.79 -3.26 10.33
N GLY A 142 3.76 -3.31 9.47
CA GLY A 142 2.35 -3.16 9.84
C GLY A 142 1.83 -1.73 9.88
N THR A 143 2.69 -0.71 9.75
CA THR A 143 2.21 0.68 9.62
C THR A 143 1.49 0.89 8.29
N ARG A 144 0.61 1.88 8.23
CA ARG A 144 -0.26 2.09 7.07
C ARG A 144 -0.27 3.51 6.56
N LEU A 145 -0.38 3.66 5.24
CA LEU A 145 -0.85 4.89 4.60
C LEU A 145 -2.24 4.64 4.04
N GLU A 146 -3.20 5.44 4.48
CA GLU A 146 -4.60 5.36 4.10
C GLU A 146 -4.98 6.64 3.34
N TYR A 147 -5.34 6.48 2.07
CA TYR A 147 -5.80 7.55 1.20
C TYR A 147 -7.27 7.34 0.86
N THR A 148 -8.09 8.34 1.16
CA THR A 148 -9.55 8.30 0.96
C THR A 148 -10.01 9.56 0.22
N ASP A 149 -11.23 9.53 -0.29
CA ASP A 149 -11.82 10.62 -1.06
C ASP A 149 -10.90 11.08 -2.20
N ILE A 150 -10.24 10.13 -2.86
CA ILE A 150 -9.34 10.43 -3.99
C ILE A 150 -10.21 10.91 -5.15
N LYS A 151 -9.92 12.12 -5.62
CA LYS A 151 -10.60 12.79 -6.72
C LYS A 151 -9.95 12.42 -8.05
N SER A 152 -10.59 12.81 -9.15
CA SER A 152 -10.08 12.58 -10.51
C SER A 152 -8.73 13.26 -10.79
N ASP A 153 -8.37 14.31 -10.05
CA ASP A 153 -7.06 14.97 -10.14
C ASP A 153 -5.97 14.26 -9.31
N GLY A 154 -6.32 13.18 -8.59
CA GLY A 154 -5.43 12.44 -7.70
C GLY A 154 -5.28 13.03 -6.30
N SER A 155 -5.89 14.19 -6.02
CA SER A 155 -5.89 14.76 -4.66
C SER A 155 -6.88 14.03 -3.75
N GLY A 156 -6.64 14.06 -2.44
CA GLY A 156 -7.51 13.39 -1.47
C GLY A 156 -7.10 13.64 -0.02
N LYS A 157 -7.70 12.89 0.90
CA LYS A 157 -7.29 12.84 2.31
C LYS A 157 -6.20 11.80 2.49
N ALA A 158 -5.34 12.02 3.49
CA ALA A 158 -4.28 11.09 3.84
C ALA A 158 -4.25 10.86 5.35
N LYS A 159 -4.01 9.63 5.76
CA LYS A 159 -3.65 9.26 7.12
C LYS A 159 -2.44 8.35 7.10
N GLU A 160 -1.56 8.51 8.07
CA GLU A 160 -0.50 7.56 8.35
C GLU A 160 -0.73 6.97 9.74
N VAL A 161 -1.07 5.68 9.77
CA VAL A 161 -1.28 4.92 11.00
C VAL A 161 0.06 4.30 11.38
N LEU A 162 0.72 4.90 12.36
CA LEU A 162 1.92 4.35 12.98
C LEU A 162 1.52 3.32 14.03
N LYS A 163 2.51 2.70 14.68
CA LYS A 163 2.26 1.68 15.70
C LYS A 163 1.35 2.17 16.84
N ASP A 164 1.62 3.36 17.37
CA ASP A 164 0.98 3.84 18.60
C ASP A 164 0.06 5.06 18.40
N PHE A 165 0.18 5.77 17.27
CA PHE A 165 -0.67 6.93 16.97
C PHE A 165 -0.82 7.16 15.46
N THR A 166 -1.79 8.00 15.10
CA THR A 166 -2.09 8.35 13.71
C THR A 166 -1.74 9.81 13.43
N LEU A 167 -1.18 10.05 12.25
CA LEU A 167 -1.00 11.37 11.67
C LEU A 167 -2.02 11.58 10.54
N GLU A 168 -2.59 12.77 10.43
CA GLU A 168 -3.60 13.09 9.42
C GLU A 168 -3.16 14.25 8.52
N GLY A 169 -3.69 14.28 7.30
CA GLY A 169 -3.34 15.29 6.32
C GLY A 169 -3.98 15.07 4.95
N THR A 170 -3.25 15.45 3.90
CA THR A 170 -3.77 15.50 2.53
C THR A 170 -2.82 14.84 1.54
N LEU A 171 -3.39 14.26 0.49
CA LEU A 171 -2.70 13.85 -0.73
C LEU A 171 -2.90 14.93 -1.79
N ALA A 172 -1.82 15.45 -2.36
CA ALA A 172 -1.85 16.39 -3.47
C ALA A 172 -1.86 15.67 -4.83
N ALA A 173 -2.30 16.37 -5.87
CA ALA A 173 -2.40 15.84 -7.25
C ALA A 173 -1.04 15.35 -7.82
N ASP A 174 0.07 15.93 -7.36
CA ASP A 174 1.42 15.50 -7.73
C ASP A 174 1.88 14.22 -7.01
N GLY A 175 1.04 13.67 -6.13
CA GLY A 175 1.32 12.49 -5.31
C GLY A 175 2.06 12.79 -4.01
N LYS A 176 2.30 14.07 -3.67
CA LYS A 176 2.88 14.45 -2.38
C LYS A 176 1.84 14.32 -1.27
N THR A 177 2.16 13.53 -0.26
CA THR A 177 1.39 13.48 0.99
C THR A 177 1.96 14.48 1.98
N THR A 178 1.10 15.24 2.65
CA THR A 178 1.48 16.17 3.73
C THR A 178 0.63 15.89 4.96
N LEU A 179 1.27 15.42 6.02
CA LEU A 179 0.67 15.12 7.32
C LEU A 179 1.03 16.23 8.30
N LYS A 180 0.06 16.72 9.07
CA LYS A 180 0.25 17.90 9.93
C LYS A 180 -0.04 17.62 11.39
N VAL A 181 0.79 18.19 12.26
CA VAL A 181 0.55 18.26 13.71
C VAL A 181 0.66 19.70 14.15
N THR A 182 -0.44 20.23 14.68
CA THR A 182 -0.50 21.60 15.20
C THR A 182 -0.49 21.59 16.72
N GLU A 183 0.35 22.44 17.31
CA GLU A 183 0.40 22.73 18.74
C GLU A 183 0.62 24.25 18.94
N GLY A 184 -0.40 24.95 19.43
CA GLY A 184 -0.36 26.41 19.51
C GLY A 184 -0.17 27.06 18.14
N THR A 185 0.87 27.89 18.00
CA THR A 185 1.28 28.55 16.74
C THR A 185 2.19 27.69 15.88
N VAL A 186 2.65 26.55 16.40
CA VAL A 186 3.60 25.65 15.72
C VAL A 186 2.84 24.61 14.89
N VAL A 187 3.28 24.45 13.64
CA VAL A 187 2.80 23.43 12.71
C VAL A 187 3.98 22.60 12.23
N LEU A 188 4.02 21.33 12.64
CA LEU A 188 4.92 20.32 12.09
C LEU A 188 4.25 19.70 10.85
N SER A 189 4.97 19.68 9.73
CA SER A 189 4.56 18.99 8.51
C SER A 189 5.52 17.85 8.19
N LYS A 190 5.03 16.61 8.18
CA LYS A 190 5.74 15.45 7.60
C LYS A 190 5.26 15.28 6.16
N ASN A 191 6.16 15.36 5.20
CA ASN A 191 5.84 15.12 3.80
C ASN A 191 6.37 13.75 3.37
N ILE A 192 5.59 13.06 2.54
CA ILE A 192 6.02 11.84 1.85
C ILE A 192 5.88 12.15 0.36
N LEU A 193 7.00 12.23 -0.34
CA LEU A 193 7.03 12.49 -1.77
C LEU A 193 6.51 11.26 -2.53
N LYS A 194 6.16 11.45 -3.81
CA LYS A 194 5.74 10.34 -4.68
C LYS A 194 6.80 9.23 -4.79
N SER A 195 8.08 9.57 -4.61
CA SER A 195 9.20 8.61 -4.54
C SER A 195 9.24 7.78 -3.26
N GLY A 196 8.43 8.12 -2.25
CA GLY A 196 8.51 7.57 -0.89
C GLY A 196 9.48 8.32 0.03
N GLU A 197 10.23 9.31 -0.49
CA GLU A 197 11.15 10.10 0.32
C GLU A 197 10.39 10.92 1.37
N ILE A 198 10.88 10.90 2.62
CA ILE A 198 10.32 11.66 3.73
C ILE A 198 11.08 12.98 3.88
N THR A 199 10.35 14.07 4.07
CA THR A 199 10.90 15.35 4.55
C THR A 199 10.04 15.88 5.69
N ALA A 200 10.62 16.70 6.56
CA ALA A 200 9.87 17.38 7.61
C ALA A 200 10.13 18.88 7.59
N ALA A 201 9.11 19.67 7.91
CA ALA A 201 9.18 21.12 8.02
C ALA A 201 8.46 21.58 9.29
N LEU A 202 8.88 22.71 9.85
CA LEU A 202 8.29 23.32 11.03
C LEU A 202 8.03 24.80 10.76
N ASP A 203 6.77 25.20 10.83
CA ASP A 203 6.35 26.59 10.72
C ASP A 203 5.81 27.06 12.07
N ASP A 204 6.24 28.24 12.52
CA ASP A 204 5.70 28.87 13.73
C ASP A 204 5.32 30.31 13.42
N SER A 205 4.03 30.63 13.62
CA SER A 205 3.50 31.98 13.40
C SER A 205 3.83 32.95 14.54
N ASP A 206 4.45 32.49 15.63
CA ASP A 206 4.97 33.37 16.68
C ASP A 206 5.98 34.38 16.09
N THR A 207 5.82 35.65 16.43
CA THR A 207 6.67 36.75 16.00
C THR A 207 7.76 37.06 17.03
N THR A 208 7.63 36.53 18.25
CA THR A 208 8.56 36.76 19.35
C THR A 208 9.77 35.83 19.24
N ARG A 209 10.95 36.39 18.95
CA ARG A 209 12.19 35.59 18.75
C ARG A 209 12.53 34.66 19.92
N ALA A 210 12.19 35.06 21.14
CA ALA A 210 12.48 34.30 22.36
C ALA A 210 11.67 32.99 22.49
N THR A 211 10.54 32.89 21.79
CA THR A 211 9.58 31.77 21.91
C THR A 211 9.25 31.11 20.58
N LYS A 212 9.53 31.78 19.45
CA LYS A 212 9.38 31.27 18.09
C LYS A 212 10.29 30.07 17.83
N LYS A 213 9.69 28.97 17.37
CA LYS A 213 10.39 27.77 16.93
C LYS A 213 10.77 27.90 15.46
N THR A 214 11.93 27.37 15.12
CA THR A 214 12.36 27.16 13.73
C THR A 214 12.84 25.72 13.57
N GLY A 215 12.64 25.15 12.39
CA GLY A 215 13.07 23.79 12.05
C GLY A 215 14.06 23.77 10.91
N LYS A 216 15.12 22.95 11.05
CA LYS A 216 16.05 22.64 9.95
C LYS A 216 16.04 21.13 9.68
N TRP A 217 15.68 20.75 8.48
CA TRP A 217 15.71 19.36 8.01
C TRP A 217 17.09 18.96 7.51
N ASP A 218 17.54 17.77 7.90
CA ASP A 218 18.68 17.08 7.32
C ASP A 218 18.21 15.75 6.73
N SER A 219 18.21 15.65 5.40
CA SER A 219 17.77 14.46 4.68
C SER A 219 18.73 13.28 4.85
N LYS A 220 20.00 13.50 5.17
CA LYS A 220 20.98 12.42 5.34
C LYS A 220 20.71 11.59 6.58
N THR A 221 20.18 12.23 7.61
CA THR A 221 19.90 11.64 8.92
C THR A 221 18.40 11.56 9.22
N SER A 222 17.56 11.98 8.28
CA SER A 222 16.10 12.08 8.44
C SER A 222 15.71 12.80 9.73
N THR A 223 16.43 13.89 10.04
CA THR A 223 16.33 14.60 11.33
C THR A 223 15.85 16.03 11.13
N LEU A 224 14.87 16.44 11.92
CA LEU A 224 14.44 17.83 12.07
C LEU A 224 15.01 18.39 13.37
N THR A 225 15.95 19.33 13.27
CA THR A 225 16.47 20.06 14.43
C THR A 225 15.59 21.28 14.70
N ILE A 226 15.01 21.35 15.89
CA ILE A 226 14.18 22.47 16.36
C ILE A 226 15.05 23.44 17.15
N SER A 227 14.96 24.72 16.85
CA SER A 227 15.67 25.80 17.53
C SER A 227 14.71 26.87 18.05
N VAL A 228 15.08 27.51 19.15
CA VAL A 228 14.39 28.69 19.73
C VAL A 228 15.46 29.70 20.11
N ASN A 229 15.23 30.99 19.82
CA ASN A 229 16.21 32.06 20.09
C ASN A 229 17.64 31.73 19.60
N SER A 230 17.75 31.14 18.40
CA SER A 230 19.01 30.71 17.77
C SER A 230 19.79 29.59 18.47
N GLN A 231 19.18 28.89 19.43
CA GLN A 231 19.77 27.72 20.08
C GLN A 231 18.99 26.46 19.72
N LYS A 232 19.71 25.37 19.43
CA LYS A 232 19.08 24.07 19.22
C LYS A 232 18.49 23.59 20.53
N THR A 233 17.30 23.03 20.47
CA THR A 233 16.58 22.55 21.67
C THR A 233 16.35 21.05 21.60
N LYS A 234 15.92 20.55 20.44
CA LYS A 234 15.56 19.13 20.25
C LYS A 234 15.86 18.69 18.82
N ASN A 235 16.13 17.40 18.65
CA ASN A 235 16.05 16.70 17.38
C ASN A 235 14.79 15.84 17.38
N LEU A 236 14.05 15.85 16.27
CA LEU A 236 13.07 14.83 15.92
C LEU A 236 13.62 13.97 14.79
N VAL A 237 13.81 12.67 15.01
CA VAL A 237 14.30 11.75 13.98
C VAL A 237 13.15 10.90 13.48
N PHE A 238 12.91 10.91 12.16
CA PHE A 238 11.92 10.08 11.49
C PHE A 238 12.63 8.82 10.99
N THR A 239 12.46 7.71 11.68
CA THR A 239 13.28 6.51 11.47
C THR A 239 12.79 5.66 10.30
N LYS A 240 13.62 4.71 9.85
CA LYS A 240 13.28 3.77 8.77
C LYS A 240 12.23 2.75 9.18
N GLU A 241 12.04 2.56 10.48
CA GLU A 241 11.06 1.67 11.10
C GLU A 241 9.69 2.36 11.26
N ASP A 242 9.52 3.55 10.66
CA ASP A 242 8.31 4.39 10.77
C ASP A 242 7.99 4.83 12.21
N THR A 243 9.04 5.12 12.99
CA THR A 243 8.91 5.72 14.33
C THR A 243 9.39 7.18 14.31
N ILE A 244 9.03 7.93 15.35
CA ILE A 244 9.59 9.27 15.59
C ILE A 244 10.27 9.24 16.95
N THR A 245 11.53 9.64 17.01
CA THR A 245 12.24 9.80 18.29
C THR A 245 12.52 11.27 18.57
N VAL A 246 12.58 11.63 19.85
CA VAL A 246 12.98 12.95 20.31
C VAL A 246 14.20 12.86 21.20
N GLN A 247 15.17 13.76 20.99
CA GLN A 247 16.32 13.94 21.88
C GLN A 247 16.58 15.43 22.10
N ARG A 248 16.96 15.80 23.33
CA ARG A 248 17.22 17.20 23.69
C ARG A 248 18.69 17.56 23.51
N TYR A 249 18.95 18.84 23.28
CA TYR A 249 20.27 19.42 23.42
C TYR A 249 20.49 19.93 24.84
N ASP A 250 21.77 20.10 25.20
CA ASP A 250 22.21 20.86 26.35
C ASP A 250 21.71 22.32 26.32
N SER A 251 21.82 23.03 27.44
CA SER A 251 21.41 24.43 27.53
C SER A 251 22.20 25.37 26.61
N ALA A 252 23.37 24.94 26.11
CA ALA A 252 24.15 25.68 25.13
C ALA A 252 23.63 25.47 23.69
N GLY A 253 22.78 24.47 23.46
CA GLY A 253 22.28 24.11 22.14
C GLY A 253 23.34 23.48 21.23
N THR A 254 24.36 22.84 21.81
CA THR A 254 25.53 22.33 21.10
C THR A 254 25.60 20.81 21.06
N ASN A 255 25.48 20.15 22.21
CA ASN A 255 25.56 18.69 22.33
C ASN A 255 24.18 18.10 22.62
N LEU A 256 23.92 16.91 22.08
CA LEU A 256 22.75 16.13 22.48
C LEU A 256 22.98 15.55 23.88
N GLU A 257 21.95 15.58 24.71
CA GLU A 257 21.97 15.01 26.05
C GLU A 257 21.12 13.75 26.14
N GLY A 258 21.46 12.88 27.09
CA GLY A 258 20.73 11.65 27.37
C GLY A 258 20.66 10.70 26.16
N LYS A 259 19.54 10.00 26.02
CA LYS A 259 19.24 9.11 24.90
C LYS A 259 18.00 9.59 24.17
N ALA A 260 17.93 9.33 22.87
CA ALA A 260 16.71 9.53 22.11
C ALA A 260 15.59 8.64 22.67
N VAL A 261 14.38 9.20 22.76
CA VAL A 261 13.19 8.52 23.28
C VAL A 261 12.18 8.42 22.14
N GLU A 262 11.63 7.23 21.92
CA GLU A 262 10.55 7.00 20.96
C GLU A 262 9.27 7.68 21.43
N ILE A 263 8.61 8.36 20.51
CA ILE A 263 7.31 8.98 20.71
C ILE A 263 6.25 7.90 20.51
N THR A 264 5.46 7.64 21.54
CA THR A 264 4.42 6.60 21.56
C THR A 264 3.02 7.19 21.54
N THR A 265 2.87 8.51 21.65
CA THR A 265 1.55 9.15 21.55
C THR A 265 1.61 10.47 20.78
N LEU A 266 0.49 10.84 20.15
CA LEU A 266 0.35 12.17 19.55
C LEU A 266 0.55 13.30 20.57
N LYS A 267 0.21 13.06 21.84
CA LYS A 267 0.42 14.03 22.94
C LYS A 267 1.90 14.28 23.21
N GLU A 268 2.72 13.23 23.19
CA GLU A 268 4.18 13.34 23.33
C GLU A 268 4.79 14.12 22.17
N LEU A 269 4.33 13.86 20.93
CA LEU A 269 4.74 14.64 19.77
C LEU A 269 4.39 16.12 19.94
N LYS A 270 3.14 16.42 20.32
CA LYS A 270 2.73 17.80 20.62
C LYS A 270 3.57 18.44 21.72
N ASN A 271 3.89 17.71 22.80
CA ASN A 271 4.77 18.20 23.84
C ASN A 271 6.21 18.46 23.36
N ALA A 272 6.68 17.72 22.36
CA ALA A 272 7.97 18.00 21.73
C ALA A 272 7.97 19.31 20.93
N LEU A 273 6.80 19.76 20.44
CA LEU A 273 6.62 21.02 19.70
C LEU A 273 6.47 22.27 20.59
N LYS A 274 6.20 22.08 21.88
CA LYS A 274 6.17 23.17 22.88
C LYS A 274 7.56 23.76 23.14
#